data_AF-A0AAJ1IBF9-F1
#
_entry.id   AF-A0AAJ1IBF9-F1
#
_cell.length_a   1.000
_cell.length_b   1.000
_cell.length_c   1.000
_cell.angle_alpha   90.00
_cell.angle_beta   90.00
_cell.angle_gamma   90.00
#
_symmetry.space_group_name_H-M   'P 1'
#
loop_
_entity.id
_entity.type
_entity.pdbx_description
1 polymer ?
#
loop_
_entity_poly.entity_id
_entity_poly.type
_entity_poly.pdbx_seq_one_letter_code
_entity_poly.pdbx_strand_id
1 'polypeptide(L)'
;MNTRFLLKLLDTGFIFRLCMILLALSLVVLGEFFLMDFISGFWGIYFTLALAASTGLAGVFLSYREITARITLIKESVSEGVYSEKDMIQLIGSIAAALLLLLPGFITDFFGIIGFFPVIRMIYGKGATLGMRAKLRETYEYLRLYD
;
A
#
# COMPACT_ATOMS: atom_id res chain seq x y z
N MET A 1 15.83 20.96 5.15
CA MET A 1 14.76 20.33 5.94
C MET A 1 13.72 21.41 6.26
N ASN A 2 12.49 21.28 5.76
CA ASN A 2 11.52 22.39 5.73
C ASN A 2 10.89 22.59 7.12
N THR A 3 11.15 23.74 7.77
CA THR A 3 10.70 24.05 9.15
C THR A 3 9.17 24.06 9.30
N ARG A 4 8.44 24.34 8.22
CA ARG A 4 6.96 24.24 8.18
C ARG A 4 6.45 22.80 8.34
N PHE A 5 7.22 21.80 7.91
CA PHE A 5 6.83 20.39 8.08
C PHE A 5 6.94 19.95 9.54
N LEU A 6 8.02 20.39 10.23
CA LEU A 6 8.22 20.15 11.66
C LEU A 6 7.11 20.80 12.51
N LEU A 7 6.71 22.02 12.16
CA LEU A 7 5.62 22.72 12.86
C LEU A 7 4.24 22.05 12.64
N LYS A 8 3.98 21.51 11.46
CA LYS A 8 2.77 20.70 11.20
C LYS A 8 2.77 19.38 11.98
N LEU A 9 3.95 18.79 12.20
CA LEU A 9 4.10 17.57 12.97
C LEU A 9 3.86 17.80 14.48
N LEU A 10 4.02 19.04 14.94
CA LEU A 10 3.76 19.51 16.30
C LEU A 10 2.37 20.17 16.47
N ASP A 11 1.44 19.96 15.54
CA ASP A 11 0.05 20.38 15.69
C ASP A 11 -0.73 19.30 16.46
N THR A 12 -1.33 19.66 17.60
CA THR A 12 -2.09 18.74 18.47
C THR A 12 -3.21 18.02 17.70
N GLY A 13 -3.85 18.69 16.73
CA GLY A 13 -4.89 18.10 15.90
C GLY A 13 -4.37 17.14 14.82
N PHE A 14 -3.11 17.28 14.40
CA PHE A 14 -2.44 16.33 13.51
C PHE A 14 -1.95 15.12 14.30
N ILE A 15 -1.30 15.34 15.45
CA ILE A 15 -0.82 14.28 16.34
C ILE A 15 -1.98 13.38 16.78
N PHE A 16 -3.12 13.96 17.20
CA PHE A 16 -4.28 13.18 17.62
C PHE A 16 -4.80 12.27 16.50
N ARG A 17 -4.92 12.78 15.27
CA ARG A 17 -5.32 11.97 14.10
C ARG A 17 -4.31 10.87 13.81
N LEU A 18 -3.02 11.17 13.86
CA LEU A 18 -1.95 10.18 13.64
C LEU A 18 -2.02 9.07 14.69
N CYS A 19 -2.15 9.43 15.98
CA CYS A 19 -2.32 8.49 17.07
C CYS A 19 -3.56 7.61 16.88
N MET A 20 -4.69 8.17 16.46
CA MET A 20 -5.90 7.39 16.17
C MET A 20 -5.70 6.39 15.03
N ILE A 21 -4.98 6.77 13.96
CA ILE A 21 -4.64 5.85 12.86
C ILE A 21 -3.72 4.74 13.35
N LEU A 22 -2.68 5.08 14.12
CA LEU A 22 -1.76 4.10 14.70
C LEU A 22 -2.46 3.15 15.67
N LEU A 23 -3.40 3.66 16.47
CA LEU A 23 -4.22 2.85 17.38
C LEU A 23 -5.12 1.89 16.61
N ALA A 24 -5.80 2.37 15.56
CA ALA A 24 -6.61 1.53 14.69
C ALA A 24 -5.77 0.43 14.04
N LEU A 25 -4.56 0.77 13.54
CA LEU A 25 -3.63 -0.22 12.99
C LEU A 25 -3.20 -1.25 14.04
N SER A 26 -2.89 -0.80 15.26
CA SER A 26 -2.53 -1.70 16.37
C SER A 26 -3.67 -2.64 16.76
N LEU A 27 -4.92 -2.18 16.73
CA LEU A 27 -6.10 -3.00 17.01
C LEU A 27 -6.28 -4.10 15.96
N VAL A 28 -6.04 -3.78 14.68
CA VAL A 28 -6.07 -4.77 13.60
C VAL A 28 -5.01 -5.84 13.85
N VAL A 29 -3.76 -5.45 14.13
CA VAL A 29 -2.67 -6.40 14.43
C VAL A 29 -2.99 -7.30 15.62
N LEU A 30 -3.57 -6.74 16.70
CA LEU A 30 -4.00 -7.55 17.85
C LEU A 30 -5.10 -8.55 17.48
N GLY A 31 -6.06 -8.15 16.64
CA GLY A 31 -7.09 -9.03 16.11
C GLY A 31 -6.50 -10.19 15.30
N GLU A 32 -5.46 -9.94 14.52
CA GLU A 32 -4.74 -10.96 13.75
C GLU A 32 -4.05 -11.99 14.65
N PHE A 33 -3.37 -11.53 15.70
CA PHE A 33 -2.76 -12.45 16.68
C PHE A 33 -3.81 -13.33 17.36
N PHE A 34 -4.97 -12.77 17.69
CA PHE A 34 -6.07 -13.54 18.28
C PHE A 34 -6.63 -14.59 17.31
N LEU A 35 -6.78 -14.24 16.02
CA LEU A 35 -7.19 -15.22 14.99
C LEU A 35 -6.14 -16.31 14.80
N MET A 36 -4.87 -15.95 14.76
CA MET A 36 -3.78 -16.93 14.65
C MET A 36 -3.81 -17.91 15.81
N ASP A 37 -3.96 -17.43 17.04
CA ASP A 37 -4.07 -18.28 18.22
C ASP A 37 -5.27 -19.23 18.11
N PHE A 38 -6.44 -18.69 17.74
CA PHE A 38 -7.66 -19.48 17.54
C PHE A 38 -7.48 -20.59 16.49
N ILE A 39 -6.92 -20.28 15.32
CA ILE A 39 -6.69 -21.23 14.23
C ILE A 39 -5.61 -22.26 14.62
N SER A 40 -4.58 -21.82 15.34
CA SER A 40 -3.50 -22.69 15.82
C SER A 40 -4.00 -23.76 16.79
N GLY A 41 -5.07 -23.48 17.53
CA GLY A 41 -5.74 -24.45 18.39
C GLY A 41 -6.34 -25.64 17.63
N PHE A 42 -6.72 -25.46 16.36
CA PHE A 42 -7.30 -26.53 15.53
C PHE A 42 -6.25 -27.25 14.67
N TRP A 43 -5.33 -26.50 14.06
CA TRP A 43 -4.40 -27.03 13.05
C TRP A 43 -2.96 -27.17 13.54
N GLY A 44 -2.65 -26.66 14.74
CA GLY A 44 -1.32 -26.57 15.28
C GLY A 44 -0.57 -25.31 14.83
N ILE A 45 0.34 -24.85 15.70
CA ILE A 45 1.08 -23.60 15.48
C ILE A 45 2.01 -23.65 14.26
N TYR A 46 2.68 -24.79 14.03
CA TYR A 46 3.59 -24.95 12.89
C TYR A 46 2.86 -24.88 11.55
N PHE A 47 1.67 -25.47 11.43
CA PHE A 47 0.88 -25.41 10.21
C PHE A 47 0.38 -23.98 9.96
N THR A 48 -0.13 -23.32 11.00
CA THR A 48 -0.62 -21.94 10.93
C THR A 48 0.48 -20.96 10.51
N LEU A 49 1.68 -21.12 11.06
CA LEU A 49 2.86 -20.34 10.67
C LEU A 49 3.31 -20.63 9.23
N ALA A 50 3.32 -21.90 8.81
CA ALA A 50 3.67 -22.28 7.44
C ALA A 50 2.69 -21.69 6.43
N LEU A 51 1.39 -21.67 6.77
CA LEU A 51 0.34 -21.13 5.92
C LEU A 51 0.47 -19.60 5.80
N ALA A 52 0.67 -18.89 6.92
CA ALA A 52 0.91 -17.45 6.93
C ALA A 52 2.23 -17.05 6.22
N ALA A 53 3.28 -17.85 6.36
CA ALA A 53 4.52 -17.62 5.62
C ALA A 53 4.31 -17.83 4.11
N SER A 54 3.52 -18.83 3.73
CA SER A 54 3.22 -19.12 2.33
C SER A 54 2.36 -18.04 1.67
N THR A 55 1.38 -17.49 2.39
CA THR A 55 0.56 -16.36 1.89
C THR A 55 1.39 -15.10 1.74
N GLY A 56 2.23 -14.76 2.71
CA GLY A 56 3.17 -13.64 2.61
C GLY A 56 4.15 -13.81 1.43
N LEU A 57 4.69 -15.00 1.23
CA LEU A 57 5.60 -15.29 0.11
C LEU A 57 4.89 -15.19 -1.25
N ALA A 58 3.69 -15.75 -1.36
CA ALA A 58 2.86 -15.64 -2.56
C ALA A 58 2.54 -14.17 -2.85
N GLY A 59 2.25 -13.40 -1.81
CA GLY A 59 1.98 -11.97 -1.93
C GLY A 59 3.15 -11.18 -2.45
N VAL A 60 4.35 -11.39 -1.92
CA VAL A 60 5.59 -10.77 -2.42
C VAL A 60 5.80 -11.14 -3.89
N PHE A 61 5.62 -12.41 -4.25
CA PHE A 61 5.84 -12.87 -5.63
C PHE A 61 4.87 -12.22 -6.63
N LEU A 62 3.58 -12.16 -6.31
CA LEU A 62 2.57 -11.50 -7.14
C LEU A 62 2.86 -10.00 -7.27
N SER A 63 3.16 -9.34 -6.15
CA SER A 63 3.51 -7.92 -6.07
C SER A 63 4.70 -7.58 -6.94
N TYR A 64 5.76 -8.37 -6.83
CA TYR A 64 7.00 -8.16 -7.58
C TYR A 64 6.77 -8.22 -9.09
N ARG A 65 6.00 -9.21 -9.56
CA ARG A 65 5.69 -9.36 -10.99
C ARG A 65 4.87 -8.18 -11.52
N GLU A 66 3.83 -7.78 -10.79
CA GLU A 66 2.94 -6.71 -11.26
C GLU A 66 3.60 -5.32 -11.21
N ILE A 67 4.32 -5.02 -10.12
CA ILE A 67 5.04 -3.74 -9.99
C ILE A 67 6.09 -3.61 -11.08
N THR A 68 6.88 -4.66 -11.33
CA THR A 68 7.94 -4.64 -12.35
C THR A 68 7.35 -4.43 -13.74
N ALA A 69 6.30 -5.17 -14.10
CA ALA A 69 5.63 -5.02 -15.40
C ALA A 69 5.08 -3.60 -15.60
N ARG A 70 4.46 -3.00 -14.58
CA ARG A 70 3.94 -1.62 -14.65
C ARG A 70 5.04 -0.57 -14.74
N ILE A 71 6.14 -0.76 -14.02
CA ILE A 71 7.29 0.16 -14.10
C ILE A 71 7.85 0.17 -15.52
N THR A 72 7.99 -1.00 -16.17
CA THR A 72 8.45 -1.08 -17.56
C THR A 72 7.52 -0.33 -18.50
N LEU A 73 6.20 -0.56 -18.40
CA LEU A 73 5.21 0.15 -19.21
C LEU A 73 5.26 1.66 -19.01
N ILE A 74 5.36 2.13 -17.76
CA ILE A 74 5.46 3.56 -17.46
C ILE A 74 6.73 4.16 -18.06
N LYS A 75 7.86 3.45 -17.99
CA LYS A 75 9.13 3.91 -18.58
C LYS A 75 9.02 4.04 -20.10
N GLU A 76 8.39 3.08 -20.77
CA GLU A 76 8.13 3.13 -22.22
C GLU A 76 7.23 4.32 -22.57
N SER A 77 6.10 4.50 -21.89
CA SER A 77 5.18 5.62 -22.15
C SER A 77 5.83 6.99 -21.92
N VAL A 78 6.66 7.13 -20.89
CA VAL A 78 7.42 8.36 -20.63
C VAL A 78 8.45 8.62 -21.73
N SER A 79 9.10 7.57 -22.27
CA SER A 79 10.05 7.72 -23.38
C SER A 79 9.38 8.16 -24.69
N GLU A 80 8.09 7.88 -24.85
CA GLU A 80 7.26 8.32 -25.97
C GLU A 80 6.63 9.72 -25.75
N GLY A 81 6.93 10.39 -24.62
CA GLY A 81 6.35 11.69 -24.26
C GLY A 81 4.89 11.61 -23.78
N VAL A 82 4.36 10.40 -23.54
CA VAL A 82 2.97 10.19 -23.09
C VAL A 82 2.94 9.87 -21.59
N TYR A 83 2.53 10.85 -20.78
CA TYR A 83 2.35 10.65 -19.34
C TYR A 83 0.91 10.20 -19.01
N SER A 84 0.77 9.03 -18.39
CA SER A 84 -0.51 8.48 -17.96
C SER A 84 -0.68 8.53 -16.44
N GLU A 85 -1.50 9.47 -15.95
CA GLU A 85 -1.89 9.55 -14.53
C GLU A 85 -2.51 8.23 -14.03
N LYS A 86 -3.24 7.53 -14.91
CA LYS A 86 -3.92 6.28 -14.58
C LYS A 86 -2.92 5.17 -14.24
N ASP A 87 -1.76 5.14 -14.88
CA ASP A 87 -0.76 4.10 -14.65
C ASP A 87 0.03 4.36 -13.36
N MET A 88 0.28 5.63 -13.04
CA MET A 88 0.82 6.04 -11.73
C MET A 88 -0.11 5.66 -10.58
N ILE A 89 -1.42 5.93 -10.70
CA ILE A 89 -2.42 5.57 -9.68
C ILE A 89 -2.44 4.05 -9.47
N GLN A 90 -2.39 3.28 -10.56
CA GLN A 90 -2.39 1.83 -10.48
C GLN A 90 -1.09 1.29 -9.87
N LEU A 91 0.07 1.86 -10.21
CA LEU A 91 1.35 1.48 -9.63
C LEU A 91 1.35 1.72 -8.10
N ILE A 92 0.88 2.89 -7.67
CA ILE A 92 0.77 3.23 -6.23
C ILE A 92 -0.20 2.27 -5.54
N GLY A 93 -1.34 1.96 -6.18
CA GLY A 93 -2.29 0.97 -5.67
C GLY A 93 -1.69 -0.43 -5.52
N SER A 94 -0.89 -0.88 -6.50
CA SER A 94 -0.18 -2.16 -6.44
C SER A 94 0.83 -2.20 -5.29
N ILE A 95 1.58 -1.11 -5.05
CA ILE A 95 2.53 -1.01 -3.93
C ILE A 95 1.80 -1.02 -2.58
N ALA A 96 0.67 -0.31 -2.48
CA ALA A 96 -0.13 -0.31 -1.26
C ALA A 96 -0.72 -1.69 -0.95
N ALA A 97 -1.24 -2.39 -1.98
CA ALA A 97 -1.73 -3.76 -1.84
C ALA A 97 -0.61 -4.73 -1.44
N ALA A 98 0.59 -4.58 -2.03
CA ALA A 98 1.77 -5.36 -1.67
C ALA A 98 2.18 -5.16 -0.20
N LEU A 99 2.13 -3.91 0.29
CA LEU A 99 2.47 -3.59 1.68
C LEU A 99 1.46 -4.18 2.67
N LEU A 100 0.18 -4.20 2.32
CA LEU A 100 -0.87 -4.88 3.09
C LEU A 100 -0.61 -6.38 3.15
N LEU A 101 -0.31 -7.00 2.01
CA LEU A 101 -0.09 -8.44 1.89
C LEU A 101 1.25 -8.93 2.49
N LEU A 102 2.16 -8.01 2.79
CA LEU A 102 3.43 -8.27 3.47
C LEU A 102 3.28 -8.43 4.99
N LEU A 103 2.19 -7.89 5.57
CA LEU A 103 1.88 -8.08 6.98
C LEU A 103 1.20 -9.45 7.13
N PRO A 104 1.85 -10.45 7.76
CA PRO A 104 1.26 -11.77 7.90
C PRO A 104 0.04 -11.68 8.82
N GLY A 105 -1.15 -11.81 8.24
CA GLY A 105 -2.41 -11.74 8.96
C GLY A 105 -3.53 -12.37 8.13
N PHE A 106 -4.39 -13.18 8.73
CA PHE A 106 -5.47 -13.85 8.01
C PHE A 106 -6.49 -12.86 7.43
N ILE A 107 -6.82 -11.80 8.16
CA ILE A 107 -7.74 -10.76 7.69
C ILE A 107 -7.03 -9.89 6.65
N THR A 108 -5.78 -9.53 6.91
CA THR A 108 -4.96 -8.67 6.06
C THR A 108 -4.61 -9.36 4.74
N ASP A 109 -4.38 -10.67 4.75
CA ASP A 109 -4.18 -11.52 3.58
C ASP A 109 -5.45 -11.58 2.73
N PHE A 110 -6.62 -11.73 3.34
CA PHE A 110 -7.89 -11.70 2.63
C PHE A 110 -8.12 -10.36 1.91
N PHE A 111 -7.91 -9.24 2.59
CA PHE A 111 -8.01 -7.91 1.98
C PHE A 111 -6.90 -7.64 0.95
N GLY A 112 -5.69 -8.13 1.17
CA GLY A 112 -4.56 -7.97 0.24
C GLY A 112 -4.74 -8.75 -1.05
N ILE A 113 -5.24 -10.00 -0.98
CA ILE A 113 -5.59 -10.81 -2.16
C ILE A 113 -6.73 -10.15 -2.94
N ILE A 114 -7.75 -9.66 -2.23
CA ILE A 114 -8.87 -8.91 -2.83
C ILE A 114 -8.37 -7.62 -3.48
N GLY A 115 -7.41 -6.93 -2.86
CA GLY A 115 -6.78 -5.71 -3.40
C GLY A 115 -5.99 -5.92 -4.69
N PHE A 116 -5.59 -7.14 -4.99
CA PHE A 116 -4.95 -7.50 -6.25
C PHE A 116 -5.90 -7.50 -7.45
N PHE A 117 -7.22 -7.52 -7.23
CA PHE A 117 -8.18 -7.41 -8.32
C PHE A 117 -8.18 -5.99 -8.93
N PRO A 118 -8.24 -5.89 -10.28
CA PRO A 118 -8.08 -4.61 -10.99
C PRO A 118 -9.10 -3.53 -10.60
N VAL A 119 -10.30 -3.93 -10.19
CA VAL A 119 -11.37 -3.02 -9.74
C VAL A 119 -11.02 -2.41 -8.37
N ILE A 120 -10.44 -3.21 -7.47
CA ILE A 120 -10.17 -2.81 -6.08
C ILE A 120 -8.85 -2.03 -5.99
N ARG A 121 -7.87 -2.32 -6.87
CA ARG A 121 -6.70 -1.43 -7.07
C ARG A 121 -7.09 0.01 -7.38
N MET A 122 -8.18 0.23 -8.14
CA MET A 122 -8.63 1.58 -8.47
C MET A 122 -9.16 2.31 -7.23
N ILE A 123 -9.76 1.58 -6.29
CA ILE A 123 -10.27 2.12 -5.02
C ILE A 123 -9.10 2.47 -4.09
N TYR A 124 -8.15 1.54 -3.89
CA TYR A 124 -6.93 1.81 -3.11
C TYR A 124 -6.10 2.95 -3.74
N GLY A 125 -5.94 2.94 -5.06
CA GLY A 125 -5.20 3.97 -5.79
C GLY A 125 -5.88 5.34 -5.70
N LYS A 126 -7.21 5.43 -5.81
CA LYS A 126 -7.95 6.69 -5.60
C LYS A 126 -7.86 7.18 -4.16
N GLY A 127 -7.92 6.28 -3.18
CA GLY A 127 -7.71 6.58 -1.76
C GLY A 127 -6.31 7.15 -1.48
N ALA A 128 -5.27 6.54 -2.05
CA ALA A 128 -3.88 6.99 -1.91
C ALA A 128 -3.61 8.30 -2.66
N THR A 129 -4.22 8.51 -3.84
CA THR A 129 -4.05 9.78 -4.59
C THR A 129 -4.75 10.96 -3.96
N LEU A 130 -5.76 10.77 -3.10
CA LEU A 130 -6.37 11.87 -2.35
C LEU A 130 -5.36 12.57 -1.42
N GLY A 131 -4.31 11.87 -0.94
CA GLY A 131 -3.21 12.48 -0.16
C GLY A 131 -2.07 13.07 -0.99
N MET A 132 -1.87 12.60 -2.23
CA MET A 132 -0.70 12.95 -3.07
C MET A 132 -1.01 13.85 -4.29
N ARG A 133 -2.28 14.18 -4.56
CA ARG A 133 -2.71 15.05 -5.67
C ARG A 133 -1.98 16.41 -5.71
N ALA A 134 -1.60 16.96 -4.56
CA ALA A 134 -0.88 18.23 -4.50
C ALA A 134 0.56 18.13 -5.03
N LYS A 135 1.24 16.98 -4.84
CA LYS A 135 2.67 16.83 -5.13
C LYS A 135 2.95 16.28 -6.53
N LEU A 136 2.04 15.47 -7.05
CA LEU A 136 2.08 14.98 -8.44
C LEU A 136 1.88 16.13 -9.44
N ARG A 137 1.01 17.10 -9.13
CA ARG A 137 0.75 18.27 -9.97
C ARG A 137 1.94 19.23 -10.03
N GLU A 138 2.64 19.41 -8.91
CA GLU A 138 3.88 20.20 -8.81
C GLU A 138 4.98 19.58 -9.68
N THR A 139 5.17 18.26 -9.59
CA THR A 139 6.21 17.55 -10.35
C THR A 139 5.92 17.58 -11.86
N TYR A 140 4.64 17.56 -12.25
CA TYR A 140 4.21 17.74 -13.64
C TYR A 140 4.49 19.17 -14.16
N GLU A 141 4.24 20.21 -13.36
CA GLU A 141 4.60 21.59 -13.74
C GLU A 141 6.12 21.76 -13.91
N TYR A 142 6.93 21.11 -13.06
CA TYR A 142 8.39 21.14 -13.19
C TYR A 142 8.91 20.46 -14.47
N LEU A 143 8.32 19.32 -14.86
CA LEU A 143 8.68 18.63 -16.10
C LEU A 143 8.24 19.39 -17.35
N ARG A 144 7.10 20.09 -17.28
CA ARG A 144 6.56 20.90 -18.38
C ARG A 144 7.27 22.24 -18.58
N LEU A 145 8.01 22.74 -17.60
CA LEU A 145 8.78 24.00 -17.67
C LEU A 145 10.18 23.84 -18.31
N TYR A 146 10.60 22.60 -18.57
CA TYR A 146 11.91 22.26 -19.14
C TYR A 146 11.84 21.74 -20.59
N ASP A 147 10.62 21.64 -21.15
CA ASP A 147 10.32 21.57 -22.59
C ASP A 147 9.95 22.98 -23.10
#